data_AF-A0A562IH78-F1
#
_entry.id   AF-A0A562IH78-F1
#
_cell.length_a   1.000
_cell.length_b   1.000
_cell.length_c   1.000
_cell.angle_alpha   90.00
_cell.angle_beta   90.00
_cell.angle_gamma   90.00
#
_symmetry.space_group_name_H-M   'P 1'
#
loop_
_entity.id
_entity.type
_entity.pdbx_description
1 polymer ?
#
loop_
_entity_poly.entity_id
_entity_poly.type
_entity_poly.pdbx_seq_one_letter_code
_entity_poly.pdbx_strand_id
1 'polypeptide(L)'
;MLERRVGLPGLDENFEAIYLDGLGVEQRVPWGWLPDVVGELARPVRSFPSYRGQRNFPGWYWSATLGRLVGFESWAERDHLVALDFDPSVTGIVSQPFWLLRPGGNGKTRRHAPDFLVRLEDGAVVVLDSRPLVLVEEVDRVAFGVTDQACALLGWRYAVWDRMDPVVVANQRWLAGYRHPRCFDERVAALLLEAFAAQVVDGRCRGCR
;
A
#
# COMPACT_ATOMS: atom_id res chain seq x y z
N MET A 1 27.95 -16.64 -6.40
CA MET A 1 28.67 -16.59 -5.12
C MET A 1 27.84 -15.65 -4.26
N LEU A 2 26.97 -16.19 -3.39
CA LEU A 2 26.09 -15.37 -2.55
C LEU A 2 26.90 -14.81 -1.40
N GLU A 3 27.08 -13.49 -1.38
CA GLU A 3 27.61 -12.80 -0.20
C GLU A 3 26.57 -12.84 0.91
N ARG A 4 26.93 -13.48 2.03
CA ARG A 4 26.17 -13.44 3.29
C ARG A 4 26.07 -11.99 3.74
N ARG A 5 24.89 -11.38 3.63
CA ARG A 5 24.52 -10.28 4.53
C ARG A 5 24.31 -10.89 5.91
N VAL A 6 25.27 -10.68 6.80
CA VAL A 6 25.14 -10.98 8.22
C VAL A 6 24.10 -9.99 8.77
N GLY A 7 22.89 -10.48 9.04
CA GLY A 7 21.88 -9.73 9.79
C GLY A 7 22.44 -9.29 11.15
N LEU A 8 22.06 -8.10 11.60
CA LEU A 8 22.44 -7.60 12.92
C LEU A 8 21.83 -8.53 13.97
N PRO A 9 22.63 -9.24 14.80
CA PRO A 9 22.10 -10.27 15.66
C PRO A 9 21.21 -9.67 16.76
N GLY A 10 19.94 -10.10 16.81
CA GLY A 10 19.12 -10.07 18.03
C GLY A 10 17.67 -9.61 17.91
N LEU A 11 17.25 -8.97 16.81
CA LEU A 11 15.86 -8.47 16.66
C LEU A 11 15.14 -9.00 15.42
N ASP A 12 15.87 -9.29 14.34
CA ASP A 12 15.36 -9.92 13.12
C ASP A 12 14.99 -11.40 13.33
N GLU A 13 15.69 -12.10 14.23
CA GLU A 13 15.46 -13.52 14.57
C GLU A 13 14.07 -13.80 15.18
N ASN A 14 13.40 -12.77 15.70
CA ASN A 14 12.10 -12.91 16.36
C ASN A 14 10.91 -12.65 15.43
N PHE A 15 11.14 -12.25 14.18
CA PHE A 15 10.06 -12.01 13.23
C PHE A 15 10.10 -13.01 12.09
N GLU A 16 8.92 -13.40 11.62
CA GLU A 16 8.77 -14.18 10.38
C GLU A 16 7.69 -13.55 9.52
N ALA A 17 7.77 -13.79 8.21
CA ALA A 17 6.73 -13.43 7.27
C ALA A 17 6.10 -14.71 6.70
N ILE A 18 4.77 -14.72 6.58
CA ILE A 18 4.05 -15.63 5.71
C ILE A 18 3.44 -14.83 4.57
N TYR A 19 3.66 -15.21 3.32
CA TYR A 19 3.07 -14.55 2.15
C TYR A 19 2.63 -15.58 1.11
N LEU A 20 1.87 -15.14 0.11
CA LEU A 20 1.55 -15.96 -1.06
C LEU A 20 2.41 -15.50 -2.24
N ASP A 21 3.14 -16.43 -2.85
CA ASP A 21 3.93 -16.14 -4.05
C ASP A 21 3.05 -15.87 -5.28
N GLY A 22 3.69 -15.62 -6.43
CA GLY A 22 2.99 -15.37 -7.70
C GLY A 22 2.03 -16.49 -8.13
N LEU A 23 2.32 -17.73 -7.72
CA LEU A 23 1.49 -18.92 -7.99
C LEU A 23 0.39 -19.13 -6.94
N GLY A 24 0.41 -18.34 -5.86
CA GLY A 24 -0.54 -18.46 -4.75
C GLY A 24 -0.17 -19.55 -3.75
N VAL A 25 1.10 -20.00 -3.72
CA VAL A 25 1.59 -20.93 -2.72
C VAL A 25 2.05 -20.15 -1.50
N GLU A 26 1.68 -20.65 -0.31
CA GLU A 26 2.11 -20.08 0.95
C GLU A 26 3.60 -20.33 1.18
N GLN A 27 4.33 -19.24 1.41
CA GLN A 27 5.74 -19.24 1.76
C GLN A 27 5.90 -18.68 3.16
N ARG A 28 6.80 -19.28 3.95
CA ARG A 28 7.19 -18.78 5.27
C ARG A 28 8.69 -18.55 5.29
N VAL A 29 9.09 -17.33 5.64
CA VAL A 29 10.50 -16.92 5.64
C VAL A 29 10.86 -16.18 6.94
N PRO A 30 12.12 -16.24 7.39
CA PRO A 30 12.63 -15.30 8.37
C PRO A 30 12.43 -13.86 7.88
N TRP A 31 12.10 -12.94 8.79
CA TRP A 31 11.77 -11.56 8.40
C TRP A 31 12.87 -10.87 7.60
N GLY A 32 14.14 -11.07 7.97
CA GLY A 32 15.30 -10.51 7.28
C GLY A 32 15.45 -10.92 5.80
N TRP A 33 14.73 -11.96 5.35
CA TRP A 33 14.76 -12.44 3.96
C TRP A 33 13.63 -11.85 3.12
N LEU A 34 12.65 -11.19 3.73
CA LEU A 34 11.52 -10.61 3.02
C LEU A 34 11.93 -9.61 1.92
N PRO A 35 12.99 -8.79 2.07
CA PRO A 35 13.46 -7.91 0.98
C PRO A 35 13.89 -8.66 -0.28
N ASP A 36 14.46 -9.86 -0.15
CA ASP A 36 14.94 -10.64 -1.30
C ASP A 36 13.79 -11.20 -2.13
N VAL A 37 12.61 -11.37 -1.51
CA VAL A 37 11.40 -11.90 -2.13
C VAL A 37 10.31 -10.84 -2.31
N VAL A 38 10.58 -9.55 -2.05
CA VAL A 38 9.58 -8.46 -2.11
C VAL A 38 8.90 -8.33 -3.48
N GLY A 39 9.57 -8.78 -4.54
CA GLY A 39 9.03 -8.86 -5.89
C GLY A 39 7.94 -9.94 -6.06
N GLU A 40 7.98 -10.98 -5.25
CA GLU A 40 7.06 -12.13 -5.28
C GLU A 40 5.73 -11.85 -4.57
N LEU A 41 5.72 -10.84 -3.69
CA LEU A 41 4.51 -10.34 -3.02
C LEU A 41 3.61 -9.71 -4.08
N ALA A 42 2.72 -10.52 -4.64
CA ALA A 42 1.81 -10.08 -5.71
C ALA A 42 0.33 -10.21 -5.31
N ARG A 43 0.05 -10.91 -4.21
CA ARG A 43 -1.30 -11.33 -3.82
C ARG A 43 -1.55 -11.06 -2.33
N PRO A 44 -2.81 -10.83 -1.95
CA PRO A 44 -3.19 -10.72 -0.55
C PRO A 44 -3.03 -12.07 0.14
N VAL A 45 -2.45 -12.09 1.34
CA VAL A 45 -2.22 -13.30 2.15
C VAL A 45 -3.52 -13.89 2.73
N ARG A 46 -4.62 -13.13 2.67
CA ARG A 46 -5.95 -13.60 3.05
C ARG A 46 -6.98 -13.14 2.01
N SER A 47 -8.09 -13.87 1.95
CA SER A 47 -9.22 -13.49 1.11
C SER A 47 -10.02 -12.34 1.74
N PHE A 48 -10.77 -11.62 0.89
CA PHE A 48 -11.70 -10.56 1.27
C PHE A 48 -13.15 -11.08 1.23
N PRO A 49 -13.61 -11.89 2.21
CA PRO A 49 -14.98 -12.41 2.18
C PRO A 49 -16.00 -11.30 2.44
N SER A 50 -17.11 -11.34 1.69
CA SER A 50 -18.27 -10.47 1.88
C SER A 50 -19.47 -11.30 2.34
N TYR A 51 -20.06 -10.96 3.48
CA TYR A 51 -21.24 -11.66 4.01
C TYR A 51 -22.24 -10.72 4.70
N ARG A 52 -23.50 -11.16 4.80
CA ARG A 52 -24.60 -10.35 5.35
C ARG A 52 -24.34 -10.00 6.82
N GLY A 53 -24.40 -8.71 7.16
CA GLY A 53 -24.17 -8.21 8.53
C GLY A 53 -22.72 -7.83 8.85
N GLN A 54 -21.81 -7.90 7.88
CA GLN A 54 -20.44 -7.42 8.03
C GLN A 54 -20.42 -5.90 8.22
N ARG A 55 -19.62 -5.43 9.20
CA ARG A 55 -19.46 -3.99 9.50
C ARG A 55 -18.45 -3.30 8.59
N ASN A 56 -17.53 -4.08 8.03
CA ASN A 56 -16.51 -3.64 7.10
C ASN A 56 -17.04 -3.75 5.67
N PHE A 57 -16.54 -2.92 4.76
CA PHE A 57 -16.99 -2.85 3.37
C PHE A 57 -15.88 -3.33 2.44
N PRO A 58 -15.70 -4.66 2.29
CA PRO A 58 -14.69 -5.19 1.40
C PRO A 58 -15.04 -4.93 -0.06
N GLY A 59 -14.01 -4.70 -0.88
CA GLY A 59 -14.19 -4.44 -2.29
C GLY A 59 -12.89 -4.51 -3.08
N TRP A 60 -13.02 -4.23 -4.38
CA TRP A 60 -11.92 -4.18 -5.34
C TRP A 60 -11.85 -2.81 -5.98
N TYR A 61 -10.65 -2.25 -6.10
CA TYR A 61 -10.36 -1.01 -6.80
C TYR A 61 -9.45 -1.31 -8.00
N TRP A 62 -9.79 -0.77 -9.18
CA TRP A 62 -8.91 -0.83 -10.34
C TRP A 62 -7.82 0.23 -10.23
N SER A 63 -6.58 -0.21 -10.01
CA SER A 63 -5.40 0.67 -9.99
C SER A 63 -4.95 0.96 -11.41
N ALA A 64 -4.90 2.24 -11.77
CA ALA A 64 -4.36 2.68 -13.05
C ALA A 64 -2.84 2.51 -13.12
N THR A 65 -2.14 2.67 -11.99
CA THR A 65 -0.69 2.47 -11.86
C THR A 65 -0.30 1.00 -12.10
N LEU A 66 -1.11 0.05 -11.61
CA LEU A 66 -0.80 -1.38 -11.70
C LEU A 66 -1.51 -2.12 -12.84
N GLY A 67 -2.53 -1.51 -13.45
CA GLY A 67 -3.36 -2.15 -14.47
C GLY A 67 -4.10 -3.39 -13.97
N ARG A 68 -4.51 -3.43 -12.69
CA ARG A 68 -5.20 -4.57 -12.07
C ARG A 68 -6.08 -4.16 -10.90
N LEU A 69 -6.88 -5.10 -10.41
CA LEU A 69 -7.67 -4.94 -9.18
C LEU A 69 -6.79 -5.12 -7.93
N VAL A 70 -6.98 -4.24 -6.94
CA VAL A 70 -6.40 -4.31 -5.60
C VAL A 70 -7.53 -4.30 -4.58
N GLY A 71 -7.45 -5.19 -3.59
CA GLY A 71 -8.51 -5.37 -2.58
C GLY A 71 -8.38 -4.37 -1.42
N PHE A 72 -9.49 -4.06 -0.77
CA PHE A 72 -9.57 -3.30 0.48
C PHE A 72 -10.68 -3.88 1.37
N GLU A 73 -10.63 -3.70 2.69
CA GLU A 73 -11.64 -4.12 3.66
C GLU A 73 -12.47 -2.95 4.22
N SER A 74 -12.00 -1.72 4.11
CA SER A 74 -12.70 -0.54 4.64
C SER A 74 -12.71 0.64 3.66
N TRP A 75 -13.61 1.60 3.91
CA TRP A 75 -13.65 2.83 3.13
C TRP A 75 -12.38 3.67 3.28
N ALA A 76 -11.78 3.71 4.48
CA ALA A 76 -10.53 4.42 4.72
C ALA A 76 -9.39 3.77 3.89
N GLU A 77 -9.28 2.44 3.90
CA GLU A 77 -8.32 1.73 3.06
C GLU A 77 -8.52 2.00 1.57
N ARG A 78 -9.78 2.02 1.08
CA ARG A 78 -10.05 2.39 -0.31
C ARG A 78 -9.55 3.80 -0.61
N ASP A 79 -9.83 4.76 0.26
CA ASP A 79 -9.47 6.15 0.03
C ASP A 79 -7.94 6.32 -0.01
N HIS A 80 -7.21 5.61 0.88
CA HIS A 80 -5.74 5.54 0.83
C HIS A 80 -5.23 4.85 -0.43
N LEU A 81 -5.84 3.75 -0.84
CA LEU A 81 -5.48 3.02 -2.06
C LEU A 81 -5.67 3.88 -3.31
N VAL A 82 -6.75 4.66 -3.38
CA VAL A 82 -6.96 5.63 -4.45
C VAL A 82 -5.84 6.67 -4.42
N ALA A 83 -5.52 7.24 -3.25
CA ALA A 83 -4.45 8.23 -3.13
C ALA A 83 -3.08 7.70 -3.56
N LEU A 84 -2.72 6.48 -3.14
CA LEU A 84 -1.50 5.79 -3.56
C LEU A 84 -1.46 5.58 -5.07
N ASP A 85 -2.58 5.23 -5.69
CA ASP A 85 -2.67 5.09 -7.14
C ASP A 85 -2.50 6.43 -7.88
N PHE A 86 -2.80 7.58 -7.24
CA PHE A 86 -2.58 8.92 -7.81
C PHE A 86 -1.14 9.43 -7.66
N ASP A 87 -0.37 8.88 -6.74
CA ASP A 87 1.00 9.30 -6.50
C ASP A 87 1.92 8.76 -7.62
N PRO A 88 2.55 9.64 -8.43
CA PRO A 88 3.40 9.22 -9.54
C PRO A 88 4.69 8.52 -9.09
N SER A 89 5.10 8.67 -7.82
CA SER A 89 6.26 7.96 -7.27
C SER A 89 5.94 6.50 -6.96
N VAL A 90 4.68 6.10 -6.89
CA VAL A 90 4.28 4.72 -6.59
C VAL A 90 4.38 3.84 -7.82
N THR A 91 5.10 2.73 -7.71
CA THR A 91 5.31 1.74 -8.79
C THR A 91 4.70 0.36 -8.46
N GLY A 92 4.34 0.13 -7.20
CA GLY A 92 3.80 -1.15 -6.73
C GLY A 92 2.85 -0.95 -5.56
N ILE A 93 1.70 -1.64 -5.58
CA ILE A 93 0.78 -1.73 -4.42
C ILE A 93 0.30 -3.18 -4.30
N VAL A 94 0.37 -3.71 -3.09
CA VAL A 94 -0.12 -5.04 -2.73
C VAL A 94 -0.94 -4.89 -1.46
N SER A 95 -2.23 -5.25 -1.51
CA SER A 95 -3.06 -5.27 -0.32
C SER A 95 -2.76 -6.52 0.51
N GLN A 96 -2.71 -6.37 1.83
CA GLN A 96 -2.51 -7.45 2.79
C GLN A 96 -1.38 -8.40 2.39
N PRO A 97 -0.17 -7.86 2.17
CA PRO A 97 0.90 -8.51 1.43
C PRO A 97 1.48 -9.76 2.14
N PHE A 98 1.43 -9.79 3.47
CA PHE A 98 1.99 -10.86 4.29
C PHE A 98 1.39 -10.83 5.70
N TRP A 99 1.53 -11.93 6.43
CA TRP A 99 1.43 -11.97 7.88
C TRP A 99 2.80 -11.72 8.50
N LEU A 100 2.93 -10.63 9.26
CA LEU A 100 4.05 -10.39 10.17
C LEU A 100 3.79 -11.20 11.45
N LEU A 101 4.62 -12.22 11.67
CA LEU A 101 4.57 -13.07 12.86
C LEU A 101 5.57 -12.59 13.89
N ARG A 102 5.16 -12.60 15.17
CA ARG A 102 6.03 -12.31 16.31
C ARG A 102 5.69 -13.16 17.52
N PRO A 103 6.65 -13.44 18.42
CA PRO A 103 6.39 -13.97 19.74
C PRO A 103 5.38 -13.09 20.49
N GLY A 104 4.38 -13.71 21.10
CA GLY A 104 3.46 -13.08 22.02
C GLY A 104 3.62 -13.63 23.44
N GLY A 105 2.86 -13.08 24.38
CA GLY A 105 2.83 -13.56 25.75
C GLY A 105 2.36 -15.02 25.84
N ASN A 106 2.90 -15.75 26.83
CA ASN A 106 2.54 -17.13 27.14
C ASN A 106 2.77 -18.12 25.98
N GLY A 107 3.79 -17.89 25.15
CA GLY A 107 4.18 -18.80 24.06
C GLY A 107 3.26 -18.77 22.84
N LYS A 108 2.31 -17.82 22.76
CA LYS A 108 1.42 -17.68 21.59
C LYS A 108 2.07 -16.77 20.54
N THR A 109 2.03 -17.16 19.26
CA THR A 109 2.42 -16.27 18.16
C THR A 109 1.33 -15.24 17.88
N ARG A 110 1.70 -13.96 17.81
CA ARG A 110 0.83 -12.89 17.29
C ARG A 110 1.10 -12.71 15.81
N ARG A 111 0.05 -12.51 15.03
CA ARG A 111 0.13 -12.19 13.60
C ARG A 111 -0.58 -10.89 13.30
N HIS A 112 -0.02 -10.10 12.38
CA HIS A 112 -0.58 -8.87 11.85
C HIS A 112 -0.44 -8.89 10.33
N ALA A 113 -1.47 -8.50 9.58
CA ALA A 113 -1.36 -8.30 8.14
C ALA A 113 -1.53 -6.80 7.87
N PRO A 114 -0.48 -6.11 7.41
CA PRO A 114 -0.60 -4.70 7.06
C PRO A 114 -1.60 -4.47 5.93
N ASP A 115 -2.25 -3.32 5.87
CA ASP A 115 -3.23 -3.07 4.80
C ASP A 115 -2.58 -3.01 3.41
N PHE A 116 -1.42 -2.35 3.28
CA PHE A 116 -0.70 -2.24 2.02
C PHE A 116 0.82 -2.37 2.18
N LEU A 117 1.47 -2.94 1.17
CA LEU A 117 2.88 -2.68 0.86
C LEU A 117 2.96 -1.90 -0.44
N VAL A 118 3.73 -0.81 -0.41
CA VAL A 118 3.91 0.15 -1.48
C VAL A 118 5.37 0.16 -1.88
N ARG A 119 5.63 0.08 -3.18
CA ARG A 119 6.97 0.27 -3.75
C ARG A 119 7.02 1.61 -4.46
N LEU A 120 8.10 2.34 -4.25
CA LEU A 120 8.34 3.65 -4.84
C LEU A 120 9.37 3.57 -5.98
N GLU A 121 9.40 4.58 -6.84
CA GLU A 121 10.32 4.70 -7.97
C GLU A 121 11.79 4.78 -7.52
N ASP A 122 12.05 5.39 -6.35
CA ASP A 122 13.39 5.46 -5.74
C ASP A 122 13.87 4.12 -5.13
N GLY A 123 13.06 3.06 -5.26
CA GLY A 123 13.33 1.74 -4.70
C GLY A 123 12.94 1.59 -3.22
N ALA A 124 12.43 2.64 -2.57
CA ALA A 124 11.95 2.54 -1.21
C ALA A 124 10.67 1.68 -1.12
N VAL A 125 10.53 1.02 0.03
CA VAL A 125 9.34 0.23 0.37
C VAL A 125 8.67 0.87 1.58
N VAL A 126 7.36 1.03 1.49
CA VAL A 126 6.52 1.54 2.56
C VAL A 126 5.47 0.50 2.92
N VAL A 127 5.40 0.12 4.18
CA VAL A 127 4.30 -0.69 4.74
C VAL A 127 3.31 0.28 5.39
N LEU A 128 2.02 0.10 5.11
CA LEU A 128 0.98 1.05 5.47
C LEU A 128 -0.20 0.36 6.14
N ASP A 129 -0.64 0.93 7.25
CA ASP A 129 -1.91 0.60 7.90
C ASP A 129 -2.86 1.80 7.89
N SER A 130 -4.15 1.54 7.68
CA SER A 130 -5.21 2.53 7.65
C SER A 130 -5.98 2.48 8.96
N ARG A 131 -5.76 3.46 9.84
CA ARG A 131 -6.43 3.50 11.14
C ARG A 131 -6.91 4.90 11.45
N PRO A 132 -8.24 5.13 11.51
CA PRO A 132 -8.77 6.40 11.97
C PRO A 132 -8.21 6.71 13.36
N LEU A 133 -7.55 7.87 13.54
CA LEU A 133 -6.82 8.18 14.78
C LEU A 133 -7.73 8.18 16.01
N VAL A 134 -9.00 8.52 15.83
CA VAL A 134 -10.03 8.49 16.88
C VAL A 134 -10.36 7.09 17.40
N LEU A 135 -9.97 6.04 16.66
CA LEU A 135 -10.16 4.63 17.01
C LEU A 135 -8.86 3.95 17.46
N VAL A 136 -7.76 4.70 17.58
CA VAL A 136 -6.46 4.16 18.00
C VAL A 136 -6.44 4.00 19.51
N GLU A 137 -6.44 2.76 19.97
CA GLU A 137 -6.27 2.40 21.37
C GLU A 137 -4.79 2.08 21.68
N GLU A 138 -4.45 1.94 22.97
CA GLU A 138 -3.08 1.65 23.39
C GLU A 138 -2.54 0.34 22.79
N VAL A 139 -3.40 -0.68 22.68
CA VAL A 139 -3.04 -1.95 22.05
C VAL A 139 -2.70 -1.79 20.56
N ASP A 140 -3.36 -0.87 19.87
CA ASP A 140 -3.06 -0.54 18.47
C ASP A 140 -1.70 0.15 18.40
N ARG A 141 -1.42 1.14 19.27
CA ARG A 141 -0.12 1.85 19.31
C ARG A 141 1.05 0.90 19.52
N VAL A 142 0.90 -0.06 20.43
CA VAL A 142 1.92 -1.11 20.65
C VAL A 142 2.10 -1.96 19.40
N ALA A 143 1.00 -2.37 18.75
CA ALA A 143 1.08 -3.15 17.51
C ALA A 143 1.78 -2.37 16.39
N PHE A 144 1.45 -1.09 16.21
CA PHE A 144 2.06 -0.19 15.23
C PHE A 144 3.55 0.02 15.50
N GLY A 145 3.94 0.28 16.76
CA GLY A 145 5.35 0.44 17.11
C GLY A 145 6.17 -0.82 16.87
N VAL A 146 5.58 -2.01 17.06
CA VAL A 146 6.26 -3.27 16.72
C VAL A 146 6.39 -3.46 15.21
N THR A 147 5.36 -3.12 14.43
CA THR A 147 5.43 -3.18 12.96
C THR A 147 6.44 -2.18 12.41
N ASP A 148 6.51 -0.97 12.98
CA ASP A 148 7.50 0.06 12.65
C ASP A 148 8.93 -0.45 12.87
N GLN A 149 9.20 -1.00 14.05
CA GLN A 149 10.50 -1.61 14.37
C GLN A 149 10.85 -2.72 13.39
N ALA A 150 9.90 -3.62 13.08
CA ALA A 150 10.13 -4.69 12.11
C ALA A 150 10.49 -4.12 10.72
N CYS A 151 9.75 -3.12 10.23
CA CYS A 151 10.05 -2.48 8.95
C CYS A 151 11.43 -1.79 8.95
N ALA A 152 11.79 -1.09 10.04
CA ALA A 152 13.07 -0.43 10.17
C ALA A 152 14.26 -1.41 10.09
N LEU A 153 14.12 -2.64 10.59
CA LEU A 153 15.15 -3.69 10.46
C LEU A 153 15.44 -4.07 9.00
N LEU A 154 14.46 -3.89 8.10
CA LEU A 154 14.62 -4.12 6.66
C LEU A 154 15.05 -2.86 5.89
N GLY A 155 15.20 -1.73 6.58
CA GLY A 155 15.36 -0.41 5.94
C GLY A 155 14.08 0.09 5.26
N TRP A 156 12.91 -0.48 5.59
CA TRP A 156 11.62 -0.08 5.06
C TRP A 156 10.99 1.02 5.92
N ARG A 157 10.11 1.82 5.31
CA ARG A 157 9.31 2.81 6.04
C ARG A 157 8.01 2.17 6.49
N TYR A 158 7.50 2.58 7.65
CA TYR A 158 6.16 2.24 8.10
C TYR A 158 5.35 3.51 8.33
N ALA A 159 4.06 3.47 7.97
CA ALA A 159 3.15 4.58 8.18
C ALA A 159 1.78 4.07 8.61
N VAL A 160 1.14 4.82 9.49
CA VAL A 160 -0.29 4.65 9.81
C VAL A 160 -1.01 5.90 9.32
N TRP A 161 -1.94 5.74 8.38
CA TRP A 161 -2.71 6.84 7.82
C TRP A 161 -4.07 6.98 8.52
N ASP A 162 -4.38 8.21 8.93
CA ASP A 162 -5.72 8.61 9.34
C ASP A 162 -6.60 8.86 8.12
N ARG A 163 -7.89 9.10 8.35
CA ARG A 163 -8.83 9.60 7.36
C ARG A 163 -8.26 10.81 6.62
N MET A 164 -8.29 10.73 5.30
CA MET A 164 -7.92 11.82 4.42
C MET A 164 -8.97 12.94 4.40
N ASP A 165 -8.55 14.11 3.91
CA ASP A 165 -9.44 15.24 3.67
C ASP A 165 -10.61 14.83 2.74
N PRO A 166 -11.88 15.03 3.18
CA PRO A 166 -13.05 14.61 2.40
C PRO A 166 -13.15 15.22 1.00
N VAL A 167 -12.64 16.45 0.79
CA VAL A 167 -12.63 17.11 -0.53
C VAL A 167 -11.63 16.43 -1.45
N VAL A 168 -10.43 16.12 -0.95
CA VAL A 168 -9.42 15.36 -1.70
C VAL A 168 -9.97 13.99 -2.08
N VAL A 169 -10.56 13.27 -1.13
CA VAL A 169 -11.17 11.95 -1.36
C VAL A 169 -12.27 12.02 -2.41
N ALA A 170 -13.17 13.00 -2.33
CA ALA A 170 -14.26 13.16 -3.30
C ALA A 170 -13.72 13.38 -4.72
N ASN A 171 -12.74 14.27 -4.87
CA ASN A 171 -12.13 14.58 -6.16
C ASN A 171 -11.36 13.39 -6.74
N GLN A 172 -10.50 12.77 -5.94
CA GLN A 172 -9.71 11.62 -6.39
C GLN A 172 -10.60 10.44 -6.77
N ARG A 173 -11.67 10.15 -6.01
CA ARG A 173 -12.61 9.09 -6.36
C ARG A 173 -13.35 9.37 -7.67
N TRP A 174 -13.73 10.62 -7.91
CA TRP A 174 -14.37 11.00 -9.16
C TRP A 174 -13.41 10.86 -10.34
N LEU A 175 -12.18 11.40 -10.21
CA LEU A 175 -11.15 11.34 -11.24
C LEU A 175 -10.66 9.91 -11.51
N ALA A 176 -10.59 9.05 -10.49
CA ALA A 176 -10.14 7.65 -10.62
C ALA A 176 -10.93 6.88 -11.69
N GLY A 177 -12.22 7.18 -11.84
CA GLY A 177 -13.07 6.55 -12.85
C GLY A 177 -12.61 6.78 -14.29
N TYR A 178 -11.94 7.90 -14.56
CA TYR A 178 -11.45 8.30 -15.88
C TYR A 178 -10.00 7.86 -16.15
N ARG A 179 -9.31 7.31 -15.15
CA ARG A 179 -7.94 6.79 -15.31
C ARG A 179 -7.89 5.38 -15.89
N HIS A 180 -9.04 4.73 -16.06
CA HIS A 180 -9.12 3.43 -16.72
C HIS A 180 -8.80 3.57 -18.22
N PRO A 181 -8.02 2.65 -18.84
CA PRO A 181 -7.63 2.76 -20.26
C PRO A 181 -8.79 2.96 -21.25
N ARG A 182 -9.97 2.39 -20.96
CA ARG A 182 -11.23 2.61 -21.72
C ARG A 182 -11.66 4.08 -21.87
N CYS A 183 -11.18 4.97 -21.02
CA CYS A 183 -11.49 6.40 -21.04
C CYS A 183 -10.41 7.23 -21.75
N PHE A 184 -9.28 6.61 -22.13
CA PHE A 184 -8.16 7.29 -22.76
C PHE A 184 -8.41 7.45 -24.26
N ASP A 185 -8.24 8.69 -24.75
CA ASP A 185 -8.15 9.03 -26.17
C ASP A 185 -6.80 9.72 -26.40
N GLU A 186 -5.93 9.06 -27.16
CA GLU A 186 -4.54 9.50 -27.38
C GLU A 186 -4.48 10.88 -28.04
N ARG A 187 -5.38 11.16 -28.99
CA ARG A 187 -5.41 12.44 -29.70
C ARG A 187 -5.85 13.56 -28.77
N VAL A 188 -6.89 13.34 -27.96
CA VAL A 188 -7.36 14.33 -26.99
C VAL A 188 -6.30 14.58 -25.92
N ALA A 189 -5.63 13.53 -25.43
CA ALA A 189 -4.56 13.65 -24.45
C ALA A 189 -3.39 14.50 -24.99
N ALA A 190 -2.94 14.26 -26.22
CA ALA A 190 -1.89 15.04 -26.87
C ALA A 190 -2.27 16.54 -26.96
N LEU A 191 -3.49 16.84 -27.43
CA LEU A 191 -3.98 18.23 -27.53
C LEU A 191 -4.06 18.92 -26.16
N LEU A 192 -4.48 18.21 -25.11
CA LEU A 192 -4.53 18.76 -23.76
C LEU A 192 -3.13 19.02 -23.20
N LEU A 193 -2.18 18.11 -23.39
CA LEU A 193 -0.80 18.30 -22.95
C LEU A 193 -0.16 19.51 -23.64
N GLU A 194 -0.35 19.69 -24.95
CA GLU A 194 0.10 20.87 -25.68
C GLU A 194 -0.52 22.16 -25.13
N ALA A 195 -1.85 22.17 -24.91
CA ALA A 195 -2.57 23.34 -24.41
C ALA A 195 -2.10 23.75 -22.99
N PHE A 196 -1.90 22.78 -22.09
CA PHE A 196 -1.46 23.07 -20.72
C PHE A 196 0.03 23.40 -20.66
N ALA A 197 0.88 22.78 -21.47
CA ALA A 197 2.29 23.15 -21.57
C ALA A 197 2.46 24.60 -22.05
N ALA A 198 1.65 25.04 -23.01
CA ALA A 198 1.67 26.41 -23.54
C ALA A 198 1.25 27.48 -22.49
N GLN A 199 0.47 27.12 -21.47
CA GLN A 199 0.05 28.04 -20.41
C GLN A 199 1.09 28.25 -19.30
N VAL A 200 2.02 27.32 -19.11
CA VAL A 200 3.05 27.41 -18.05
C VAL A 200 4.20 28.36 -18.44
N VAL A 201 4.41 28.61 -19.74
CA VAL A 201 5.57 29.38 -20.23
C VAL A 201 5.44 30.90 -20.01
N ASP A 202 4.25 31.44 -19.76
CA ASP A 202 4.04 32.90 -19.83
C ASP A 202 3.63 33.59 -18.52
N GLY A 203 3.50 32.88 -17.39
CA GLY A 203 3.27 33.46 -16.03
C GLY A 203 2.13 34.48 -15.89
N ARG A 204 1.34 34.67 -16.94
CA ARG A 204 0.28 35.66 -17.09
C ARG A 204 -0.89 34.95 -17.73
N CYS A 205 -1.96 34.85 -16.95
CA CYS A 205 -3.24 34.35 -17.39
C CYS A 205 -3.74 35.21 -18.57
N ARG A 206 -3.64 34.71 -19.81
CA ARG A 206 -4.31 35.33 -20.96
C ARG A 206 -5.79 34.93 -20.91
N GLY A 207 -6.63 35.72 -20.24
CA GLY A 207 -8.08 35.45 -20.30
C GLY A 207 -8.96 36.05 -19.21
N CYS A 208 -8.42 36.65 -18.14
CA CYS A 208 -9.25 37.44 -17.23
C CYS A 208 -9.58 38.79 -17.89
N ARG A 209 -10.73 38.87 -18.55
CA ARG A 209 -11.46 40.14 -18.71
C ARG A 209 -12.37 40.33 -17.52
#